data_AF-A0A7D9D5T9-F1
#
_entry.id   AF-A0A7D9D5T9-F1
#
_cell.length_a   1.000
_cell.length_b   1.000
_cell.length_c   1.000
_cell.angle_alpha   90.00
_cell.angle_beta   90.00
_cell.angle_gamma   90.00
#
_symmetry.space_group_name_H-M   'P 1'
#
loop_
_entity.id
_entity.type
_entity.pdbx_description
1 polymer ?
#
loop_
_entity_poly.entity_id
_entity_poly.type
_entity_poly.pdbx_seq_one_letter_code
_entity_poly.pdbx_strand_id
1 'polypeptide(L)'
;MWNSLLYLISAVLQIYTVSSVKPGRPKSVCEKWRFESFRSPFASTYIPTCRENGSFSKEQCHFEVTKIRCWEVDKYGKPTGKKRPDIILPPRDRYNTEQDSTRTLQPITNDASARMFGYTRKGSTTENEIVEKTQKTTKTRQPITTKPLTKCERLKKRRLQMHTRQATVIPACTSDGHFKREQCNVHKTRCWCVGKTGKRIPGTKVRHQSPNCYPGECGKRFEKLPSRHRRVVGGRESDPHTWPWQALVLFSDPKHICGATLVRRNWLVTAASCFDDFPKRKSEWNVKLGVHEMNSSDEDKLSVQAIHIHPDYKPGNKTHPGDYDVALIQVSSSARIPRNIMPLCLPDNIDFYKQGIRCSITGWGHTSYNGSLSRVLREAWVDLVPLNECNSEKSYNGAINDRFMCAGYKEGGMDACHFDTGGPLACPIAGGVWALAGIVSWRQSCAQPFKYGVYTNVHVVKPWIEQIIKR
;
A
#
# COMPACT_ATOMS: atom_id res chain seq x y z
N MET A 1 20.85 10.59 4.38
CA MET A 1 19.75 9.60 4.37
C MET A 1 20.19 8.18 4.75
N TRP A 2 21.44 7.76 4.53
CA TRP A 2 21.93 6.46 5.05
C TRP A 2 22.21 6.46 6.57
N ASN A 3 22.31 7.62 7.23
CA ASN A 3 22.42 7.70 8.70
C ASN A 3 21.13 7.29 9.41
N SER A 4 19.96 7.68 8.90
CA SER A 4 18.67 7.18 9.41
C SER A 4 18.48 5.70 9.10
N LEU A 5 19.04 5.20 7.99
CA LEU A 5 18.96 3.80 7.59
C LEU A 5 19.88 2.89 8.41
N LEU A 6 21.09 3.33 8.80
CA LEU A 6 21.96 2.57 9.72
C LEU A 6 21.49 2.65 11.17
N TYR A 7 20.88 3.76 11.58
CA TYR A 7 20.12 3.83 12.84
C TYR A 7 18.91 2.90 12.81
N LEU A 8 18.17 2.87 11.70
CA LEU A 8 17.06 1.94 11.52
C LEU A 8 17.55 0.50 11.39
N ILE A 9 18.72 0.20 10.81
CA ILE A 9 19.25 -1.17 10.72
C ILE A 9 19.81 -1.61 12.08
N SER A 10 20.44 -0.72 12.85
CA SER A 10 20.82 -0.98 14.25
C SER A 10 19.59 -1.14 15.15
N ALA A 11 18.56 -0.29 14.97
CA ALA A 11 17.28 -0.42 15.65
C ALA A 11 16.52 -1.68 15.20
N VAL A 12 16.57 -2.07 13.92
CA VAL A 12 15.92 -3.26 13.35
C VAL A 12 16.64 -4.54 13.75
N LEU A 13 17.98 -4.55 13.79
CA LEU A 13 18.74 -5.67 14.37
C LEU A 13 18.51 -5.79 15.88
N GLN A 14 18.31 -4.67 16.59
CA GLN A 14 17.84 -4.69 17.97
C GLN A 14 16.34 -5.01 18.14
N ILE A 15 15.51 -4.86 17.10
CA ILE A 15 14.10 -5.32 17.05
C ILE A 15 14.06 -6.84 16.88
N TYR A 16 14.96 -7.45 16.10
CA TYR A 16 15.00 -8.91 15.94
C TYR A 16 15.45 -9.65 17.22
N THR A 17 16.19 -9.00 18.12
CA THR A 17 16.45 -9.53 19.47
C THR A 17 15.30 -9.29 20.46
N VAL A 18 14.21 -8.59 20.09
CA VAL A 18 13.01 -8.40 20.94
C VAL A 18 12.19 -9.69 21.07
N SER A 19 12.51 -10.73 20.31
CA SER A 19 11.80 -12.01 20.30
C SER A 19 12.43 -13.11 21.18
N SER A 20 13.28 -12.79 22.16
CA SER A 20 13.71 -13.77 23.18
C SER A 20 13.00 -13.61 24.54
N VAL A 21 11.86 -12.91 24.58
CA VAL A 21 11.00 -12.91 25.77
C VAL A 21 10.09 -14.13 25.69
N LYS A 22 10.29 -15.11 26.59
CA LYS A 22 9.36 -16.22 26.80
C LYS A 22 7.92 -15.67 26.91
N PRO A 23 6.97 -16.12 26.07
CA PRO A 23 5.59 -15.66 26.16
C PRO A 23 5.02 -15.98 27.55
N GLY A 24 4.49 -14.97 28.24
CA GLY A 24 3.76 -15.13 29.50
C GLY A 24 4.32 -14.42 30.74
N ARG A 25 5.54 -13.86 30.74
CA ARG A 25 6.02 -13.06 31.89
C ARG A 25 5.77 -11.55 31.74
N PRO A 26 5.47 -10.83 32.83
CA PRO A 26 5.46 -9.38 32.82
C PRO A 26 6.80 -8.81 32.35
N LYS A 27 6.74 -7.73 31.54
CA LYS A 27 7.95 -6.99 31.13
C LYS A 27 8.65 -6.39 32.35
N SER A 28 9.96 -6.57 32.42
CA SER A 28 10.83 -5.96 33.43
C SER A 28 10.89 -4.44 33.26
N VAL A 29 11.44 -3.75 34.27
CA VAL A 29 11.57 -2.29 34.28
C VAL A 29 12.40 -1.79 33.08
N CYS A 30 13.50 -2.47 32.75
CA CYS A 30 14.31 -2.11 31.58
C CYS A 30 13.55 -2.31 30.26
N GLU A 31 12.84 -3.44 30.11
CA GLU A 31 12.06 -3.74 28.91
C GLU A 31 10.89 -2.78 28.69
N LYS A 32 10.24 -2.34 29.79
CA LYS A 32 9.18 -1.32 29.75
C LYS A 32 9.74 0.03 29.32
N TRP A 33 10.82 0.51 29.96
CA TRP A 33 11.44 1.79 29.63
C TRP A 33 11.96 1.80 28.18
N ARG A 34 12.58 0.70 27.74
CA ARG A 34 13.01 0.53 26.35
C ARG A 34 11.83 0.66 25.37
N PHE A 35 10.70 0.02 25.67
CA PHE A 35 9.50 0.07 24.84
C PHE A 35 8.82 1.44 24.83
N GLU A 36 8.79 2.15 25.96
CA GLU A 36 8.27 3.51 26.06
C GLU A 36 9.14 4.52 25.31
N SER A 37 10.46 4.35 25.33
CA SER A 37 11.41 5.20 24.60
C SER A 37 11.21 5.13 23.07
N PHE A 38 10.67 4.03 22.55
CA PHE A 38 10.28 3.91 21.13
C PHE A 38 8.96 4.60 20.78
N ARG A 39 8.08 4.84 21.77
CA ARG A 39 6.76 5.46 21.56
C ARG A 39 6.77 6.99 21.57
N SER A 40 7.86 7.63 22.03
CA SER A 40 7.96 9.09 22.12
C SER A 40 9.14 9.61 21.27
N PRO A 41 8.89 10.24 20.11
CA PRO A 41 9.93 10.55 19.12
C PRO A 41 10.57 11.92 19.38
N PHE A 42 11.03 12.19 20.60
CA PHE A 42 11.93 13.33 20.82
C PHE A 42 13.38 12.89 20.53
N ALA A 43 14.10 13.70 19.75
CA ALA A 43 15.42 13.40 19.21
C ALA A 43 16.57 13.28 20.26
N SER A 44 16.24 13.23 21.55
CA SER A 44 17.20 13.20 22.66
C SER A 44 16.93 12.10 23.70
N THR A 45 15.93 11.23 23.51
CA THR A 45 15.62 10.16 24.46
C THR A 45 16.50 8.94 24.19
N TYR A 46 17.41 8.63 25.13
CA TYR A 46 18.24 7.43 25.10
C TYR A 46 17.39 6.15 25.22
N ILE A 47 17.72 5.12 24.43
CA ILE A 47 17.05 3.81 24.46
C ILE A 47 17.91 2.84 25.28
N PRO A 48 17.46 2.38 26.46
CA PRO A 48 18.26 1.52 27.34
C PRO A 48 18.51 0.13 26.75
N THR A 49 19.71 -0.39 26.96
CA THR A 49 20.08 -1.77 26.61
C THR A 49 19.83 -2.69 27.81
N CYS A 50 19.02 -3.73 27.60
CA CYS A 50 18.64 -4.70 28.63
C CYS A 50 19.37 -6.03 28.41
N ARG A 51 19.75 -6.70 29.51
CA ARG A 51 20.22 -8.09 29.51
C ARG A 51 19.05 -9.05 29.36
N GLU A 52 19.33 -10.30 29.03
CA GLU A 52 18.30 -11.35 28.83
C GLU A 52 17.42 -11.59 30.07
N ASN A 53 17.98 -11.39 31.26
CA ASN A 53 17.26 -11.48 32.52
C ASN A 53 16.38 -10.24 32.84
N GLY A 54 16.30 -9.26 31.93
CA GLY A 54 15.49 -8.04 32.08
C GLY A 54 16.15 -6.93 32.91
N SER A 55 17.38 -7.11 33.40
CA SER A 55 18.14 -6.05 34.07
C SER A 55 18.82 -5.09 33.08
N PHE A 56 19.17 -3.88 33.52
CA PHE A 56 19.94 -2.95 32.70
C PHE A 56 21.35 -3.50 32.47
N SER A 57 21.84 -3.42 31.23
CA SER A 57 23.26 -3.63 30.97
C SER A 57 24.07 -2.56 31.70
N LYS A 58 25.11 -2.98 32.44
CA LYS A 58 25.93 -2.07 33.23
C LYS A 58 26.47 -0.89 32.43
N GLU A 59 26.80 -1.10 31.15
CA GLU A 59 27.18 -0.05 30.21
C GLU A 59 26.01 0.27 29.27
N GLN A 60 25.74 1.56 29.10
CA GLN A 60 24.68 2.12 28.27
C GLN A 60 25.30 3.10 27.27
N CYS A 61 24.95 3.02 25.98
CA CYS A 61 25.55 3.84 24.93
C CYS A 61 24.50 4.53 24.06
N HIS A 62 24.56 5.87 23.98
CA HIS A 62 23.76 6.68 23.08
C HIS A 62 24.57 7.06 21.85
N PHE A 63 24.00 6.79 20.69
CA PHE A 63 24.58 7.20 19.42
C PHE A 63 24.14 8.65 19.15
N GLU A 64 25.05 9.47 18.63
CA GLU A 64 24.77 10.79 18.08
C GLU A 64 25.35 10.85 16.67
N VAL A 65 25.02 11.89 15.90
CA VAL A 65 25.39 12.00 14.48
C VAL A 65 26.91 11.97 14.26
N THR A 66 27.70 12.47 15.22
CA THR A 66 29.15 12.65 15.11
C THR A 66 29.96 11.92 16.18
N LYS A 67 29.30 11.27 17.16
CA LYS A 67 29.96 10.58 18.26
C LYS A 67 29.06 9.57 18.96
N ILE A 68 29.66 8.63 19.69
CA ILE A 68 28.95 7.69 20.56
C ILE A 68 29.33 8.01 22.01
N ARG A 69 28.33 8.21 22.86
CA ARG A 69 28.52 8.47 24.30
C ARG A 69 28.12 7.24 25.10
N CYS A 70 29.03 6.72 25.91
CA CYS A 70 28.77 5.57 26.79
C CYS A 70 28.98 5.93 28.26
N TRP A 71 28.12 5.40 29.14
CA TRP A 71 28.20 5.60 30.59
C TRP A 71 27.78 4.34 31.34
N GLU A 72 28.22 4.21 32.60
CA GLU A 72 27.76 3.14 33.47
C GLU A 72 26.45 3.52 34.19
N VAL A 73 25.57 2.53 34.37
CA VAL A 73 24.33 2.65 35.14
C VAL A 73 24.30 1.65 36.31
N ASP A 74 23.54 2.00 37.34
CA ASP A 74 23.24 1.11 38.46
C ASP A 74 22.18 0.07 38.08
N LYS A 75 21.80 -0.78 39.05
CA LYS A 75 20.79 -1.83 38.88
C LYS A 75 19.39 -1.30 38.54
N TYR A 76 19.15 0.01 38.69
CA TYR A 76 17.89 0.68 38.37
C TYR A 76 17.95 1.49 37.07
N GLY A 77 19.08 1.46 36.36
CA GLY A 77 19.29 2.20 35.12
C GLY A 77 19.69 3.67 35.33
N LYS A 78 20.05 4.08 36.56
CA LYS A 78 20.51 5.46 36.83
C LYS A 78 22.02 5.59 36.59
N PRO A 79 22.50 6.66 35.94
CA PRO A 79 23.94 6.86 35.71
C PRO A 79 24.74 6.93 37.01
N THR A 80 25.84 6.20 37.11
CA THR A 80 26.70 6.15 38.31
C THR A 80 27.82 7.20 38.30
N GLY A 81 27.81 8.12 37.33
CA GLY A 81 28.81 9.19 37.18
C GLY A 81 30.08 8.77 36.42
N LYS A 82 30.32 7.46 36.21
CA LYS A 82 31.43 6.97 35.38
C LYS A 82 31.08 7.08 33.89
N LYS A 83 31.69 8.04 33.20
CA LYS A 83 31.57 8.24 31.74
C LYS A 83 32.80 7.72 31.02
N ARG A 84 32.59 7.02 29.90
CA ARG A 84 33.68 6.67 28.98
C ARG A 84 34.02 7.90 28.11
N PRO A 85 35.25 8.01 27.60
CA PRO A 85 35.59 9.00 26.57
C PRO A 85 34.65 8.87 25.36
N ASP A 86 34.21 9.99 24.81
CA ASP A 86 33.36 10.01 23.62
C ASP A 86 34.09 9.37 22.43
N ILE A 87 33.45 8.43 21.75
CA ILE A 87 33.99 7.83 20.52
C ILE A 87 33.61 8.75 19.37
N ILE A 88 34.57 9.51 18.84
CA ILE A 88 34.35 10.43 17.71
C ILE A 88 34.26 9.63 16.41
N LEU A 89 33.18 9.83 15.66
CA LEU A 89 32.97 9.18 14.36
C LEU A 89 33.56 10.07 13.23
N PRO A 90 34.38 9.52 12.32
CA PRO A 90 35.02 10.31 11.26
C PRO A 90 34.01 10.88 10.24
N PRO A 91 34.34 12.02 9.56
CA PRO A 91 33.51 12.58 8.49
C PRO A 91 33.36 11.63 7.31
N ARG A 92 32.16 11.58 6.71
CA ARG A 92 31.71 10.46 5.89
C ARG A 92 32.10 10.54 4.41
N ASP A 93 33.39 10.76 4.13
CA ASP A 93 33.97 10.62 2.80
C ASP A 93 35.07 9.55 2.80
N ARG A 94 34.98 8.63 1.83
CA ARG A 94 35.82 7.42 1.56
C ARG A 94 35.41 6.14 2.29
N TYR A 95 34.77 5.24 1.55
CA TYR A 95 35.15 3.83 1.55
C TYR A 95 35.12 3.33 0.10
N ASN A 96 36.32 3.15 -0.45
CA ASN A 96 36.57 2.28 -1.60
C ASN A 96 36.43 0.83 -1.12
N THR A 97 35.73 -0.02 -1.86
CA THR A 97 35.75 -1.46 -1.66
C THR A 97 36.78 -2.07 -2.59
N GLU A 98 37.89 -2.55 -2.03
CA GLU A 98 38.65 -3.68 -2.56
C GLU A 98 39.56 -4.21 -1.44
N GLN A 99 39.60 -5.54 -1.30
CA GLN A 99 40.36 -6.34 -0.32
C GLN A 99 39.87 -6.33 1.14
N ASP A 100 38.86 -7.15 1.45
CA ASP A 100 38.99 -8.18 2.51
C ASP A 100 37.78 -9.13 2.52
N SER A 101 37.77 -10.08 1.59
CA SER A 101 36.93 -11.27 1.70
C SER A 101 37.60 -12.27 2.62
N THR A 102 37.38 -12.15 3.94
CA THR A 102 37.32 -13.24 4.94
C THR A 102 37.25 -12.66 6.36
N ARG A 103 36.09 -12.14 6.76
CA ARG A 103 35.74 -12.13 8.18
C ARG A 103 34.22 -12.28 8.33
N THR A 104 33.82 -13.52 8.54
CA THR A 104 32.48 -13.88 9.02
C THR A 104 32.20 -13.08 10.29
N LEU A 105 31.28 -12.11 10.24
CA LEU A 105 30.69 -11.54 11.44
C LEU A 105 29.79 -12.62 12.05
N GLN A 106 30.36 -13.42 12.95
CA GLN A 106 29.59 -14.31 13.81
C GLN A 106 28.60 -13.49 14.65
N PRO A 107 27.40 -14.01 14.94
CA PRO A 107 26.53 -13.45 15.95
C PRO A 107 27.28 -13.46 17.29
N ILE A 108 27.27 -12.35 18.01
CA ILE A 108 27.71 -12.32 19.41
C ILE A 108 26.63 -13.09 20.20
N THR A 109 26.78 -14.40 20.29
CA THR A 109 26.18 -15.23 21.33
C THR A 109 27.22 -15.33 22.44
N ASN A 110 26.92 -14.79 23.62
CA ASN A 110 27.65 -15.17 24.82
C ASN A 110 26.93 -16.36 25.43
N ASP A 111 27.45 -17.56 25.22
CA ASP A 111 27.56 -18.48 26.35
C ASP A 111 28.92 -19.16 26.29
N ALA A 112 29.68 -18.97 27.37
CA ALA A 112 31.01 -19.52 27.53
C ALA A 112 30.88 -20.83 28.30
N SER A 113 31.19 -21.95 27.64
CA SER A 113 31.63 -23.17 28.31
C SER A 113 32.46 -24.02 27.35
N ALA A 114 33.75 -24.10 27.69
CA ALA A 114 34.77 -24.86 26.99
C ALA A 114 34.68 -26.37 27.29
N ARG A 115 35.08 -27.20 26.30
CA ARG A 115 35.88 -28.45 26.42
C ARG A 115 35.95 -29.07 25.01
N MET A 116 37.09 -28.96 24.31
CA MET A 116 38.25 -29.88 24.28
C MET A 116 38.03 -31.18 23.47
N PHE A 117 39.10 -31.58 22.76
CA PHE A 117 39.31 -32.73 21.87
C PHE A 117 38.74 -32.56 20.44
N GLY A 118 39.48 -32.68 19.34
CA GLY A 118 40.82 -33.20 19.08
C GLY A 118 40.82 -33.87 17.70
N TYR A 119 41.92 -33.75 16.96
CA TYR A 119 42.31 -34.52 15.76
C TYR A 119 41.84 -34.08 14.35
N THR A 120 42.76 -33.38 13.66
CA THR A 120 43.45 -33.72 12.38
C THR A 120 42.88 -34.89 11.53
N ARG A 121 42.91 -34.93 10.18
CA ARG A 121 43.99 -34.58 9.22
C ARG A 121 43.49 -34.90 7.78
N LYS A 122 44.04 -34.19 6.77
CA LYS A 122 44.41 -34.59 5.37
C LYS A 122 43.34 -35.28 4.47
N GLY A 123 43.26 -35.05 3.16
CA GLY A 123 44.13 -34.34 2.22
C GLY A 123 43.63 -34.57 0.76
N SER A 124 44.35 -33.94 -0.18
CA SER A 124 44.22 -33.95 -1.65
C SER A 124 43.99 -35.34 -2.30
N THR A 125 43.65 -35.51 -3.59
CA THR A 125 44.34 -35.03 -4.82
C THR A 125 43.59 -35.50 -6.08
N THR A 126 43.53 -34.62 -7.10
CA THR A 126 43.74 -34.77 -8.56
C THR A 126 43.01 -35.76 -9.49
N GLU A 127 42.88 -35.26 -10.73
CA GLU A 127 42.33 -35.75 -12.01
C GLU A 127 42.87 -37.10 -12.54
N ASN A 128 42.03 -37.85 -13.26
CA ASN A 128 42.24 -38.18 -14.69
C ASN A 128 41.12 -39.08 -15.30
N GLU A 129 40.57 -38.54 -16.39
CA GLU A 129 40.05 -39.09 -17.65
C GLU A 129 40.06 -40.62 -17.95
N ILE A 130 38.97 -41.15 -18.56
CA ILE A 130 38.90 -41.87 -19.88
C ILE A 130 37.60 -42.74 -20.04
N VAL A 131 36.77 -42.30 -21.00
CA VAL A 131 36.08 -43.01 -22.13
C VAL A 131 34.99 -44.10 -21.91
N GLU A 132 33.84 -43.78 -22.53
CA GLU A 132 32.73 -44.58 -23.09
C GLU A 132 31.95 -45.62 -22.27
N LYS A 133 30.66 -45.29 -22.05
CA LYS A 133 29.55 -46.17 -22.47
C LYS A 133 28.28 -45.36 -22.74
N THR A 134 27.81 -45.50 -23.97
CA THR A 134 26.64 -44.90 -24.57
C THR A 134 25.35 -45.35 -23.89
N GLN A 135 24.58 -44.44 -23.29
CA GLN A 135 23.13 -44.61 -23.12
C GLN A 135 22.40 -43.30 -23.42
N LYS A 136 21.65 -43.35 -24.52
CA LYS A 136 20.71 -42.33 -24.99
C LYS A 136 19.70 -42.01 -23.89
N THR A 137 19.69 -40.77 -23.41
CA THR A 137 18.49 -40.14 -22.87
C THR A 137 18.30 -38.80 -23.57
N THR A 138 17.25 -38.75 -24.37
CA THR A 138 16.76 -37.63 -25.16
C THR A 138 16.48 -36.44 -24.24
N LYS A 139 17.37 -35.44 -24.20
CA LYS A 139 17.06 -34.15 -23.58
C LYS A 139 16.18 -33.36 -24.54
N THR A 140 14.87 -33.39 -24.30
CA THR A 140 13.92 -32.42 -24.82
C THR A 140 14.40 -31.02 -24.42
N ARG A 141 14.92 -30.28 -25.40
CA ARG A 141 15.33 -28.88 -25.24
C ARG A 141 14.04 -28.08 -25.03
N GLN A 142 13.65 -27.82 -23.79
CA GLN A 142 12.58 -26.85 -23.52
C GLN A 142 13.05 -25.48 -24.03
N PRO A 143 12.26 -24.79 -24.88
CA PRO A 143 12.60 -23.43 -25.27
C PRO A 143 12.41 -22.54 -24.05
N ILE A 144 13.50 -21.89 -23.61
CA ILE A 144 13.39 -20.74 -22.72
C ILE A 144 12.72 -19.63 -23.53
N THR A 145 11.39 -19.57 -23.48
CA THR A 145 10.62 -18.43 -23.99
C THR A 145 10.81 -17.26 -23.03
N THR A 146 12.00 -16.65 -23.04
CA THR A 146 12.16 -15.33 -22.44
C THR A 146 11.27 -14.38 -23.24
N LYS A 147 10.17 -13.93 -22.64
CA LYS A 147 9.32 -12.90 -23.21
C LYS A 147 10.22 -11.71 -23.62
N PRO A 148 10.13 -11.21 -24.86
CA PRO A 148 11.01 -10.16 -25.33
C PRO A 148 10.84 -8.90 -24.46
N LEU A 149 11.97 -8.32 -24.03
CA LEU A 149 11.98 -7.15 -23.16
C LEU A 149 11.22 -5.97 -23.80
N THR A 150 10.32 -5.38 -23.03
CA THR A 150 9.58 -4.18 -23.41
C THR A 150 10.51 -2.98 -23.60
N LYS A 151 9.98 -1.90 -24.19
CA LYS A 151 10.75 -0.67 -24.42
C LYS A 151 11.31 -0.09 -23.11
N CYS A 152 10.51 -0.07 -22.04
CA CYS A 152 10.97 0.45 -20.75
C CYS A 152 12.06 -0.43 -20.15
N GLU A 153 11.86 -1.76 -20.14
CA GLU A 153 12.83 -2.70 -19.56
C GLU A 153 14.16 -2.70 -20.30
N ARG A 154 14.15 -2.62 -21.65
CA ARG A 154 15.37 -2.46 -22.44
C ARG A 154 16.13 -1.19 -22.06
N LEU A 155 15.42 -0.05 -21.96
CA LEU A 155 16.04 1.22 -21.57
C LEU A 155 16.56 1.19 -20.13
N LYS A 156 15.83 0.58 -19.20
CA LYS A 156 16.25 0.37 -17.81
C LYS A 156 17.52 -0.47 -17.74
N LYS A 157 17.56 -1.62 -18.42
CA LYS A 157 18.73 -2.51 -18.50
C LYS A 157 19.94 -1.79 -19.09
N ARG A 158 19.77 -1.08 -20.22
CA ARG A 158 20.84 -0.30 -20.85
C ARG A 158 21.40 0.78 -19.94
N ARG A 159 20.54 1.48 -19.19
CA ARG A 159 20.96 2.55 -18.26
C ARG A 159 21.66 2.00 -17.01
N LEU A 160 21.26 0.82 -16.53
CA LEU A 160 21.93 0.14 -15.40
C LEU A 160 23.31 -0.41 -15.77
N GLN A 161 23.50 -0.81 -17.03
CA GLN A 161 24.78 -1.31 -17.55
C GLN A 161 25.79 -0.21 -17.89
N MET A 162 25.37 1.06 -17.94
CA MET A 162 26.28 2.18 -18.09
C MET A 162 27.00 2.43 -16.75
N HIS A 163 28.17 1.80 -16.56
CA HIS A 163 29.11 2.17 -15.50
C HIS A 163 29.65 3.57 -15.76
N THR A 164 28.99 4.59 -15.22
CA THR A 164 29.60 5.89 -14.85
C THR A 164 28.51 6.85 -14.38
N ARG A 165 28.93 7.83 -13.59
CA ARG A 165 28.20 8.92 -12.94
C ARG A 165 27.29 9.80 -13.84
N GLN A 166 26.98 9.39 -15.07
CA GLN A 166 26.25 10.17 -16.08
C GLN A 166 24.76 9.81 -16.23
N ALA A 167 24.31 8.62 -15.80
CA ALA A 167 22.90 8.26 -15.89
C ALA A 167 22.06 8.97 -14.80
N THR A 168 21.70 10.23 -15.04
CA THR A 168 20.86 11.03 -14.13
C THR A 168 19.43 10.49 -13.97
N VAL A 169 18.98 9.62 -14.89
CA VAL A 169 17.61 9.09 -14.95
C VAL A 169 17.64 7.61 -15.34
N ILE A 170 17.13 6.76 -14.46
CA ILE A 170 16.83 5.35 -14.75
C ILE A 170 15.31 5.24 -14.84
N PRO A 171 14.74 4.82 -15.99
CA PRO A 171 13.29 4.76 -16.13
C PRO A 171 12.69 3.71 -15.20
N ALA A 172 11.64 4.10 -14.49
CA ALA A 172 10.81 3.21 -13.70
C ALA A 172 9.79 2.52 -14.62
N CYS A 173 9.70 1.20 -14.53
CA CYS A 173 8.78 0.40 -15.33
C CYS A 173 7.69 -0.21 -14.44
N THR A 174 6.49 -0.36 -14.98
CA THR A 174 5.39 -1.17 -14.40
C THR A 174 5.71 -2.66 -14.57
N SER A 175 4.95 -3.53 -13.90
CA SER A 175 5.12 -4.99 -13.98
C SER A 175 4.82 -5.57 -15.36
N ASP A 176 4.00 -4.90 -16.16
CA ASP A 176 3.72 -5.23 -17.56
C ASP A 176 4.74 -4.62 -18.55
N GLY A 177 5.80 -3.96 -18.04
CA GLY A 177 6.92 -3.43 -18.83
C GLY A 177 6.65 -2.08 -19.52
N HIS A 178 5.54 -1.41 -19.20
CA HIS A 178 5.33 -0.02 -19.60
C HIS A 178 6.13 0.95 -18.70
N PHE A 179 6.23 2.22 -19.12
CA PHE A 179 6.80 3.26 -18.27
C PHE A 179 5.81 3.60 -17.16
N LYS A 180 6.26 3.63 -15.90
CA LYS A 180 5.47 4.24 -14.82
C LYS A 180 5.17 5.69 -15.19
N ARG A 181 3.95 6.17 -14.93
CA ARG A 181 3.56 7.52 -15.36
C ARG A 181 4.39 8.60 -14.66
N GLU A 182 4.76 8.39 -13.41
CA GLU A 182 5.73 9.19 -12.66
C GLU A 182 7.15 8.64 -12.89
N GLN A 183 8.07 9.53 -13.23
CA GLN A 183 9.49 9.24 -13.41
C GLN A 183 10.30 10.20 -12.56
N CYS A 184 11.36 9.71 -11.93
CA CYS A 184 12.24 10.52 -11.11
C CYS A 184 13.69 10.32 -11.51
N ASN A 185 14.53 11.30 -11.20
CA ASN A 185 15.97 11.07 -11.18
C ASN A 185 16.36 10.08 -10.08
N VAL A 186 17.57 9.56 -10.14
CA VAL A 186 18.08 8.52 -9.21
C VAL A 186 17.94 8.92 -7.73
N HIS A 187 18.10 10.22 -7.42
CA HIS A 187 18.00 10.75 -6.06
C HIS A 187 16.58 11.21 -5.65
N LYS A 188 15.56 11.03 -6.50
CA LYS A 188 14.18 11.54 -6.30
C LYS A 188 14.06 13.04 -6.01
N THR A 189 15.07 13.86 -6.33
CA THR A 189 15.04 15.31 -6.15
C THR A 189 14.28 16.03 -7.27
N ARG A 190 14.13 15.39 -8.42
CA ARG A 190 13.37 15.89 -9.57
C ARG A 190 12.53 14.78 -10.14
N CYS A 191 11.22 15.00 -10.20
CA CYS A 191 10.27 14.05 -10.76
C CYS A 191 9.44 14.74 -11.84
N TRP A 192 8.97 13.99 -12.84
CA TRP A 192 8.13 14.46 -13.93
C TRP A 192 7.23 13.32 -14.43
N CYS A 193 6.24 13.68 -15.24
CA CYS A 193 5.31 12.72 -15.80
C CYS A 193 5.72 12.33 -17.22
N VAL A 194 5.44 11.09 -17.59
CA VAL A 194 5.65 10.56 -18.94
C VAL A 194 4.37 9.94 -19.48
N GLY A 195 4.18 10.02 -20.79
CA GLY A 195 3.13 9.27 -21.49
C GLY A 195 3.52 7.80 -21.69
N LYS A 196 2.62 7.01 -22.31
CA LYS A 196 2.82 5.57 -22.60
C LYS A 196 4.15 5.24 -23.31
N THR A 197 4.70 6.19 -24.06
CA THR A 197 5.94 6.03 -24.84
C THR A 197 7.22 6.32 -24.05
N GLY A 198 7.09 6.79 -22.80
CA GLY A 198 8.20 7.24 -21.96
C GLY A 198 8.63 8.70 -22.21
N LYS A 199 7.95 9.42 -23.12
CA LYS A 199 8.24 10.82 -23.40
C LYS A 199 7.71 11.70 -22.24
N ARG A 200 8.57 12.58 -21.73
CA ARG A 200 8.21 13.57 -20.70
C ARG A 200 7.06 14.46 -21.18
N ILE A 201 6.05 14.62 -20.34
CA ILE A 201 4.96 15.58 -20.51
C ILE A 201 5.49 16.97 -20.10
N PRO A 202 5.49 17.97 -21.00
CA PRO A 202 5.93 19.33 -20.68
C PRO A 202 5.20 19.92 -19.46
N GLY A 203 5.87 20.77 -18.69
CA GLY A 203 5.28 21.43 -17.51
C GLY A 203 5.13 20.56 -16.25
N THR A 204 5.31 19.23 -16.34
CA THR A 204 5.09 18.34 -15.18
C THR A 204 6.30 18.14 -14.28
N LYS A 205 7.43 18.80 -14.53
CA LYS A 205 8.66 18.60 -13.77
C LYS A 205 8.63 19.39 -12.46
N VAL A 206 8.72 18.69 -11.33
CA VAL A 206 8.71 19.27 -9.98
C VAL A 206 10.03 18.96 -9.24
N ARG A 207 10.35 19.74 -8.21
CA ARG A 207 11.50 19.53 -7.31
C ARG A 207 11.01 19.08 -5.92
N HIS A 208 11.64 18.06 -5.35
CA HIS A 208 11.35 17.54 -4.00
C HIS A 208 9.87 17.22 -3.72
N GLN A 209 9.09 16.96 -4.77
CA GLN A 209 7.66 16.67 -4.72
C GLN A 209 7.33 15.59 -5.75
N SER A 210 6.17 14.95 -5.62
CA SER A 210 5.64 14.08 -6.67
C SER A 210 4.79 14.91 -7.64
N PRO A 211 5.03 14.80 -8.96
CA PRO A 211 4.30 15.55 -9.96
C PRO A 211 2.88 15.01 -10.12
N ASN A 212 1.92 15.90 -10.39
CA ASN A 212 0.59 15.48 -10.82
C ASN A 212 0.68 14.96 -12.25
N CYS A 213 0.57 13.65 -12.43
CA CYS A 213 0.63 13.00 -13.74
C CYS A 213 -0.71 12.81 -14.42
N TYR A 214 -1.79 13.26 -13.79
CA TYR A 214 -3.15 13.16 -14.32
C TYR A 214 -3.84 14.53 -14.53
N PRO A 215 -3.14 15.63 -14.89
CA PRO A 215 -3.78 16.93 -14.97
C PRO A 215 -4.80 16.94 -16.12
N GLY A 216 -6.08 17.12 -15.77
CA GLY A 216 -7.17 17.29 -16.73
C GLY A 216 -7.75 16.01 -17.36
N GLU A 217 -7.26 14.82 -16.99
CA GLU A 217 -7.76 13.55 -17.55
C GLU A 217 -8.60 12.72 -16.56
N CYS A 218 -8.41 12.91 -15.25
CA CYS A 218 -9.17 12.26 -14.19
C CYS A 218 -8.99 12.98 -12.85
N GLY A 219 -9.79 12.61 -11.85
CA GLY A 219 -9.63 12.95 -10.45
C GLY A 219 -9.81 14.44 -10.14
N LYS A 220 -10.45 15.20 -11.03
CA LYS A 220 -10.82 16.60 -10.78
C LYS A 220 -12.20 16.67 -10.16
N ARG A 221 -12.24 17.16 -8.93
CA ARG A 221 -13.45 17.43 -8.15
C ARG A 221 -13.99 18.82 -8.51
N PHE A 222 -15.29 18.98 -8.60
CA PHE A 222 -15.91 20.31 -8.78
C PHE A 222 -16.11 20.94 -7.40
N GLU A 223 -15.09 21.63 -6.88
CA GLU A 223 -15.19 22.29 -5.57
C GLU A 223 -15.69 23.73 -5.69
N LYS A 224 -16.84 24.03 -5.07
CA LYS A 224 -17.17 25.39 -4.62
C LYS A 224 -16.49 25.60 -3.26
N LEU A 225 -15.24 26.06 -3.28
CA LEU A 225 -14.40 26.45 -2.12
C LEU A 225 -13.87 25.30 -1.22
N PRO A 226 -12.68 25.47 -0.61
CA PRO A 226 -12.11 24.49 0.31
C PRO A 226 -12.92 24.41 1.61
N SER A 227 -13.77 23.38 1.65
CA SER A 227 -14.63 22.96 2.75
C SER A 227 -13.79 22.63 4.02
N ARG A 228 -13.65 23.55 4.98
CA ARG A 228 -12.98 23.33 6.29
C ARG A 228 -13.86 22.55 7.30
N HIS A 229 -14.39 21.38 6.94
CA HIS A 229 -15.39 20.74 7.80
C HIS A 229 -14.82 19.81 8.89
N ARG A 230 -15.35 20.02 10.09
CA ARG A 230 -15.24 19.15 11.27
C ARG A 230 -15.89 17.79 11.00
N ARG A 231 -15.52 16.79 11.80
CA ARG A 231 -16.05 15.42 11.80
C ARG A 231 -17.58 15.45 12.01
N VAL A 232 -18.38 15.00 11.03
CA VAL A 232 -19.86 14.90 11.11
C VAL A 232 -20.29 13.44 11.07
N VAL A 233 -20.63 12.85 12.22
CA VAL A 233 -21.03 11.44 12.37
C VAL A 233 -22.21 11.11 11.43
N GLY A 234 -22.15 10.00 10.69
CA GLY A 234 -23.16 9.61 9.68
C GLY A 234 -22.98 10.27 8.30
N GLY A 235 -21.87 10.98 8.08
CA GLY A 235 -21.61 11.72 6.85
C GLY A 235 -22.54 12.92 6.67
N ARG A 236 -22.36 13.64 5.57
CA ARG A 236 -23.21 14.78 5.19
C ARG A 236 -23.71 14.62 3.76
N GLU A 237 -24.76 15.34 3.41
CA GLU A 237 -25.09 15.54 2.00
C GLU A 237 -23.89 16.21 1.29
N SER A 238 -23.55 15.69 0.12
CA SER A 238 -22.52 16.27 -0.74
C SER A 238 -23.12 17.41 -1.57
N ASP A 239 -22.34 18.42 -1.94
CA ASP A 239 -22.87 19.40 -2.89
C ASP A 239 -23.06 18.72 -4.27
N PRO A 240 -24.14 19.03 -5.00
CA PRO A 240 -24.41 18.42 -6.30
C PRO A 240 -23.20 18.47 -7.24
N HIS A 241 -22.93 17.33 -7.89
CA HIS A 241 -21.84 17.14 -8.87
C HIS A 241 -20.41 17.28 -8.33
N THR A 242 -20.21 17.42 -7.02
CA THR A 242 -18.86 17.46 -6.43
C THR A 242 -18.08 16.19 -6.67
N TRP A 243 -18.73 15.02 -6.76
CA TRP A 243 -18.10 13.72 -6.97
C TRP A 243 -18.42 13.16 -8.36
N PRO A 244 -17.83 13.73 -9.42
CA PRO A 244 -18.27 13.49 -10.80
C PRO A 244 -17.95 12.09 -11.34
N TRP A 245 -17.20 11.27 -10.59
CA TRP A 245 -16.94 9.87 -10.91
C TRP A 245 -17.93 8.91 -10.26
N GLN A 246 -18.74 9.37 -9.29
CA GLN A 246 -19.71 8.53 -8.62
C GLN A 246 -20.79 8.10 -9.62
N ALA A 247 -21.07 6.81 -9.60
CA ALA A 247 -22.12 6.21 -10.41
C ALA A 247 -23.08 5.40 -9.54
N LEU A 248 -24.30 5.27 -10.03
CA LEU A 248 -25.34 4.42 -9.47
C LEU A 248 -25.54 3.23 -10.41
N VAL A 249 -25.51 2.01 -9.89
CA VAL A 249 -25.80 0.78 -10.61
C VAL A 249 -27.16 0.27 -10.14
N LEU A 250 -28.05 0.03 -11.09
CA LEU A 250 -29.44 -0.32 -10.85
C LEU A 250 -29.78 -1.64 -11.55
N PHE A 251 -30.46 -2.52 -10.82
CA PHE A 251 -31.18 -3.68 -11.35
C PHE A 251 -32.65 -3.54 -11.01
N SER A 252 -33.53 -3.83 -11.96
CA SER A 252 -34.94 -3.42 -11.88
C SER A 252 -35.84 -4.36 -11.07
N ASP A 253 -35.59 -5.68 -11.06
CA ASP A 253 -36.50 -6.65 -10.44
C ASP A 253 -35.82 -7.95 -9.94
N PRO A 254 -35.61 -8.13 -8.62
CA PRO A 254 -35.96 -7.19 -7.56
C PRO A 254 -35.04 -5.97 -7.59
N LYS A 255 -35.53 -4.82 -7.12
CA LYS A 255 -34.75 -3.58 -7.11
C LYS A 255 -33.44 -3.76 -6.32
N HIS A 256 -32.31 -3.77 -7.01
CA HIS A 256 -30.98 -3.83 -6.41
C HIS A 256 -30.18 -2.58 -6.79
N ILE A 257 -29.43 -2.06 -5.82
CA ILE A 257 -28.70 -0.80 -5.93
C ILE A 257 -27.27 -1.02 -5.44
N CYS A 258 -26.32 -0.63 -6.27
CA CYS A 258 -24.91 -0.54 -5.92
C CYS A 258 -24.32 0.79 -6.34
N GLY A 259 -23.18 1.14 -5.74
CA GLY A 259 -22.29 2.17 -6.23
C GLY A 259 -21.37 1.66 -7.34
N ALA A 260 -20.86 2.58 -8.15
CA ALA A 260 -19.72 2.32 -9.02
C ALA A 260 -18.90 3.59 -9.19
N THR A 261 -17.71 3.43 -9.76
CA THR A 261 -16.78 4.52 -10.00
C THR A 261 -16.41 4.57 -11.49
N LEU A 262 -16.64 5.70 -12.14
CA LEU A 262 -16.12 5.96 -13.47
C LEU A 262 -14.59 6.03 -13.43
N VAL A 263 -13.89 5.13 -14.11
CA VAL A 263 -12.41 5.13 -14.16
C VAL A 263 -11.87 5.48 -15.55
N ARG A 264 -12.72 5.35 -16.58
CA ARG A 264 -12.54 5.92 -17.94
C ARG A 264 -13.90 6.21 -18.53
N ARG A 265 -13.96 6.99 -19.63
CA ARG A 265 -15.23 7.38 -20.26
C ARG A 265 -16.25 6.24 -20.36
N ASN A 266 -15.90 5.05 -20.83
CA ASN A 266 -16.89 3.97 -21.00
C ASN A 266 -16.73 2.81 -20.01
N TRP A 267 -15.96 3.02 -18.94
CA TRP A 267 -15.59 1.95 -18.02
C TRP A 267 -15.77 2.39 -16.57
N LEU A 268 -16.58 1.60 -15.86
CA LEU A 268 -16.79 1.74 -14.44
C LEU A 268 -16.20 0.54 -13.70
N VAL A 269 -15.73 0.80 -12.48
CA VAL A 269 -15.32 -0.21 -11.50
C VAL A 269 -16.40 -0.28 -10.43
N THR A 270 -16.76 -1.49 -10.00
CA THR A 270 -17.69 -1.76 -8.89
C THR A 270 -17.26 -3.03 -8.16
N ALA A 271 -18.02 -3.46 -7.16
CA ALA A 271 -17.81 -4.74 -6.46
C ALA A 271 -18.41 -5.89 -7.29
N ALA A 272 -17.80 -7.07 -7.23
CA ALA A 272 -18.36 -8.28 -7.83
C ALA A 272 -19.61 -8.76 -7.09
N SER A 273 -19.65 -8.55 -5.77
CA SER A 273 -20.77 -8.86 -4.90
C SER A 273 -22.07 -8.13 -5.25
N CYS A 274 -22.00 -7.04 -6.04
CA CYS A 274 -23.18 -6.40 -6.61
C CYS A 274 -23.95 -7.29 -7.60
N PHE A 275 -23.32 -8.35 -8.11
CA PHE A 275 -23.91 -9.26 -9.09
C PHE A 275 -24.17 -10.66 -8.51
N ASP A 276 -24.01 -10.83 -7.19
CA ASP A 276 -24.35 -12.08 -6.51
C ASP A 276 -25.86 -12.27 -6.51
N ASP A 277 -26.32 -13.48 -6.77
CA ASP A 277 -27.74 -13.84 -6.83
C ASP A 277 -28.58 -13.13 -7.92
N PHE A 278 -27.95 -12.32 -8.78
CA PHE A 278 -28.61 -11.61 -9.89
C PHE A 278 -28.18 -12.13 -11.27
N PRO A 279 -29.11 -12.21 -12.24
CA PRO A 279 -28.75 -12.47 -13.63
C PRO A 279 -27.85 -11.37 -14.19
N LYS A 280 -26.82 -11.76 -14.95
CA LYS A 280 -25.83 -10.84 -15.53
C LYS A 280 -26.22 -10.36 -16.94
N ARG A 281 -27.52 -10.41 -17.27
CA ARG A 281 -28.02 -9.97 -18.58
C ARG A 281 -27.95 -8.46 -18.65
N LYS A 282 -27.12 -7.95 -19.55
CA LYS A 282 -26.85 -6.51 -19.71
C LYS A 282 -28.10 -5.62 -19.86
N SER A 283 -29.20 -6.15 -20.41
CA SER A 283 -30.47 -5.42 -20.59
C SER A 283 -31.20 -5.10 -19.29
N GLU A 284 -30.85 -5.79 -18.19
CA GLU A 284 -31.49 -5.62 -16.89
C GLU A 284 -30.71 -4.66 -15.98
N TRP A 285 -29.49 -4.33 -16.37
CA TRP A 285 -28.60 -3.45 -15.62
C TRP A 285 -28.54 -2.08 -16.27
N ASN A 286 -28.66 -1.04 -15.44
CA ASN A 286 -28.55 0.35 -15.84
C ASN A 286 -27.53 1.07 -14.97
N VAL A 287 -26.82 2.03 -15.57
CA VAL A 287 -25.89 2.91 -14.85
C VAL A 287 -26.37 4.34 -14.96
N LYS A 288 -26.38 5.10 -13.86
CA LYS A 288 -26.55 6.56 -13.90
C LYS A 288 -25.25 7.24 -13.45
N LEU A 289 -24.85 8.30 -14.15
CA LEU A 289 -23.67 9.12 -13.84
C LEU A 289 -24.08 10.57 -13.62
N GLY A 290 -23.37 11.29 -12.75
CA GLY A 290 -23.62 12.73 -12.52
C GLY A 290 -24.86 13.06 -11.72
N VAL A 291 -25.55 12.03 -11.22
CA VAL A 291 -26.76 12.16 -10.42
C VAL A 291 -26.44 12.58 -9.00
N HIS A 292 -27.27 13.46 -8.44
CA HIS A 292 -27.25 13.81 -7.01
C HIS A 292 -28.40 13.11 -6.29
N GLU A 293 -29.60 13.18 -6.88
CA GLU A 293 -30.80 12.52 -6.38
C GLU A 293 -31.04 11.17 -7.08
N MET A 294 -31.35 10.11 -6.31
CA MET A 294 -31.61 8.79 -6.90
C MET A 294 -32.82 8.76 -7.83
N ASN A 295 -33.81 9.62 -7.58
CA ASN A 295 -35.04 9.71 -8.37
C ASN A 295 -34.92 10.68 -9.56
N SER A 296 -33.71 11.08 -9.94
CA SER A 296 -33.50 11.90 -11.14
C SER A 296 -34.01 11.18 -12.40
N SER A 297 -34.29 11.98 -13.43
CA SER A 297 -34.85 11.51 -14.71
C SER A 297 -34.17 10.26 -15.26
N ASP A 298 -34.93 9.46 -16.00
CA ASP A 298 -34.43 8.28 -16.70
C ASP A 298 -33.62 8.62 -17.96
N GLU A 299 -33.62 9.89 -18.37
CA GLU A 299 -32.79 10.43 -19.46
C GLU A 299 -31.28 10.28 -19.20
N ASP A 300 -30.86 10.10 -17.94
CA ASP A 300 -29.46 9.92 -17.54
C ASP A 300 -28.99 8.45 -17.51
N LYS A 301 -29.83 7.49 -17.92
CA LYS A 301 -29.50 6.06 -17.92
C LYS A 301 -28.53 5.70 -19.05
N LEU A 302 -27.41 5.11 -18.68
CA LEU A 302 -26.44 4.51 -19.59
C LEU A 302 -26.69 3.00 -19.70
N SER A 303 -26.84 2.53 -20.93
CA SER A 303 -26.98 1.10 -21.22
C SER A 303 -25.66 0.35 -20.97
N VAL A 304 -25.77 -0.77 -20.27
CA VAL A 304 -24.65 -1.69 -20.05
C VAL A 304 -24.39 -2.52 -21.31
N GLN A 305 -23.13 -2.57 -21.74
CA GLN A 305 -22.67 -3.44 -22.84
C GLN A 305 -22.15 -4.77 -22.33
N ALA A 306 -21.37 -4.74 -21.25
CA ALA A 306 -20.76 -5.93 -20.68
C ALA A 306 -20.49 -5.75 -19.18
N ILE A 307 -20.52 -6.86 -18.46
CA ILE A 307 -20.13 -6.97 -17.05
C ILE A 307 -18.98 -7.99 -16.99
N HIS A 308 -17.85 -7.58 -16.45
CA HIS A 308 -16.67 -8.43 -16.28
C HIS A 308 -16.40 -8.61 -14.79
N ILE A 309 -16.62 -9.81 -14.28
CA ILE A 309 -16.30 -10.16 -12.89
C ILE A 309 -14.87 -10.69 -12.85
N HIS A 310 -14.13 -10.37 -11.78
CA HIS A 310 -12.80 -10.94 -11.59
C HIS A 310 -12.86 -12.47 -11.58
N PRO A 311 -12.03 -13.19 -12.35
CA PRO A 311 -12.12 -14.65 -12.47
C PRO A 311 -11.90 -15.39 -11.15
N ASP A 312 -11.08 -14.81 -10.26
CA ASP A 312 -10.78 -15.36 -8.95
C ASP A 312 -11.73 -14.85 -7.83
N TYR A 313 -12.83 -14.18 -8.20
CA TYR A 313 -13.81 -13.68 -7.23
C TYR A 313 -14.37 -14.82 -6.39
N LYS A 314 -14.37 -14.63 -5.07
CA LYS A 314 -15.01 -15.52 -4.10
C LYS A 314 -15.89 -14.67 -3.18
N PRO A 315 -17.19 -14.99 -3.06
CA PRO A 315 -18.08 -14.22 -2.22
C PRO A 315 -17.66 -14.30 -0.75
N GLY A 316 -17.84 -13.19 -0.03
CA GLY A 316 -17.64 -13.12 1.41
C GLY A 316 -18.74 -13.85 2.18
N ASN A 317 -18.55 -13.94 3.49
CA ASN A 317 -19.55 -14.48 4.42
C ASN A 317 -19.60 -13.62 5.69
N LYS A 318 -20.25 -14.09 6.76
CA LYS A 318 -20.38 -13.32 8.02
C LYS A 318 -19.05 -13.01 8.73
N THR A 319 -17.99 -13.76 8.44
CA THR A 319 -16.71 -13.66 9.16
C THR A 319 -15.53 -13.27 8.27
N HIS A 320 -15.64 -13.42 6.95
CA HIS A 320 -14.56 -13.15 6.00
C HIS A 320 -15.05 -12.36 4.79
N PRO A 321 -14.21 -11.45 4.25
CA PRO A 321 -14.57 -10.61 3.11
C PRO A 321 -14.58 -11.34 1.76
N GLY A 322 -14.17 -12.61 1.72
CA GLY A 322 -14.04 -13.36 0.47
C GLY A 322 -12.73 -13.06 -0.23
N ASP A 323 -12.73 -13.02 -1.57
CA ASP A 323 -11.56 -12.70 -2.36
C ASP A 323 -11.91 -12.00 -3.68
N TYR A 324 -11.03 -11.10 -4.14
CA TYR A 324 -11.15 -10.36 -5.40
C TYR A 324 -12.54 -9.77 -5.69
N ASP A 325 -13.16 -9.11 -4.70
CA ASP A 325 -14.47 -8.47 -4.84
C ASP A 325 -14.40 -7.21 -5.72
N VAL A 326 -14.27 -7.42 -7.03
CA VAL A 326 -14.17 -6.38 -8.06
C VAL A 326 -14.79 -6.85 -9.37
N ALA A 327 -15.50 -5.94 -10.01
CA ALA A 327 -16.05 -6.10 -11.34
C ALA A 327 -15.92 -4.80 -12.15
N LEU A 328 -15.96 -4.94 -13.48
CA LEU A 328 -16.03 -3.82 -14.41
C LEU A 328 -17.36 -3.83 -15.15
N ILE A 329 -17.93 -2.63 -15.33
CA ILE A 329 -19.07 -2.41 -16.20
C ILE A 329 -18.58 -1.60 -17.39
N GLN A 330 -18.78 -2.13 -18.59
CA GLN A 330 -18.61 -1.39 -19.84
C GLN A 330 -19.97 -0.81 -20.24
N VAL A 331 -20.03 0.50 -20.43
CA VAL A 331 -21.25 1.20 -20.91
C VAL A 331 -21.12 1.54 -22.39
N SER A 332 -22.26 1.81 -23.04
CA SER A 332 -22.28 2.04 -24.48
C SER A 332 -21.37 3.18 -24.93
N SER A 333 -20.58 2.97 -26.00
CA SER A 333 -19.74 4.02 -26.59
C SER A 333 -20.55 5.18 -27.21
N SER A 334 -21.82 4.96 -27.51
CA SER A 334 -22.77 6.00 -27.92
C SER A 334 -23.24 6.89 -26.76
N ALA A 335 -22.97 6.50 -25.50
CA ALA A 335 -23.30 7.31 -24.33
C ALA A 335 -22.50 8.62 -24.38
N ARG A 336 -23.20 9.74 -24.62
CA ARG A 336 -22.60 11.08 -24.52
C ARG A 336 -22.42 11.44 -23.04
N ILE A 337 -21.33 10.97 -22.45
CA ILE A 337 -20.98 11.35 -21.08
C ILE A 337 -20.59 12.84 -21.06
N PRO A 338 -21.31 13.69 -20.31
CA PRO A 338 -21.06 15.11 -20.29
C PRO A 338 -19.63 15.45 -19.84
N ARG A 339 -19.08 16.59 -20.29
CA ARG A 339 -17.71 17.01 -19.94
C ARG A 339 -17.52 17.32 -18.46
N ASN A 340 -18.60 17.58 -17.72
CA ASN A 340 -18.61 17.74 -16.27
C ASN A 340 -18.65 16.40 -15.52
N ILE A 341 -18.65 15.26 -16.21
CA ILE A 341 -18.43 13.94 -15.62
C ILE A 341 -16.96 13.58 -15.84
N MET A 342 -16.25 13.29 -14.75
CA MET A 342 -14.80 13.15 -14.73
C MET A 342 -14.46 11.80 -14.11
N PRO A 343 -13.66 10.95 -14.79
CA PRO A 343 -13.22 9.70 -14.21
C PRO A 343 -12.35 9.92 -12.98
N LEU A 344 -12.32 8.97 -12.04
CA LEU A 344 -11.38 8.95 -10.93
C LEU A 344 -10.06 8.30 -11.36
N CYS A 345 -8.92 8.82 -10.88
CA CYS A 345 -7.62 8.31 -11.31
C CYS A 345 -7.30 6.94 -10.71
N LEU A 346 -6.62 6.09 -11.49
CA LEU A 346 -6.03 4.82 -11.04
C LEU A 346 -4.51 5.00 -10.86
N PRO A 347 -4.00 5.17 -9.63
CA PRO A 347 -2.60 5.51 -9.38
C PRO A 347 -1.65 4.32 -9.58
N ASP A 348 -0.43 4.56 -10.09
CA ASP A 348 0.60 3.52 -10.29
C ASP A 348 1.47 3.26 -9.04
N ASN A 349 1.46 4.19 -8.09
CA ASN A 349 2.44 4.25 -7.01
C ASN A 349 1.85 3.72 -5.70
N ILE A 350 2.53 2.76 -5.08
CA ILE A 350 2.16 2.21 -3.76
C ILE A 350 2.32 3.24 -2.63
N ASP A 351 3.20 4.24 -2.81
CA ASP A 351 3.41 5.36 -1.86
C ASP A 351 2.15 6.24 -1.71
N PHE A 352 1.13 6.06 -2.56
CA PHE A 352 -0.19 6.69 -2.45
C PHE A 352 -1.01 6.13 -1.28
N TYR A 353 -0.80 4.88 -0.89
CA TYR A 353 -1.58 4.19 0.12
C TYR A 353 -0.97 4.33 1.52
N LYS A 354 -0.28 5.45 1.79
CA LYS A 354 0.31 5.71 3.12
C LYS A 354 -0.82 5.81 4.15
N GLN A 355 -0.58 5.15 5.28
CA GLN A 355 -1.53 5.08 6.40
C GLN A 355 -1.82 6.48 6.95
N GLY A 356 -3.04 6.69 7.46
CA GLY A 356 -3.47 7.98 8.00
C GLY A 356 -3.81 9.05 6.95
N ILE A 357 -3.79 8.72 5.65
CA ILE A 357 -4.38 9.60 4.62
C ILE A 357 -5.89 9.63 4.82
N ARG A 358 -6.42 10.86 4.90
CA ARG A 358 -7.85 11.12 4.96
C ARG A 358 -8.46 11.05 3.56
N CYS A 359 -9.38 10.14 3.37
CA CYS A 359 -10.08 9.82 2.13
C CYS A 359 -11.57 10.12 2.29
N SER A 360 -12.29 10.13 1.17
CA SER A 360 -13.74 10.27 1.12
C SER A 360 -14.37 8.99 0.59
N ILE A 361 -15.48 8.61 1.21
CA ILE A 361 -16.43 7.66 0.67
C ILE A 361 -17.69 8.40 0.27
N THR A 362 -18.36 7.93 -0.78
CA THR A 362 -19.56 8.55 -1.32
C THR A 362 -20.58 7.51 -1.73
N GLY A 363 -21.86 7.81 -1.51
CA GLY A 363 -22.94 6.91 -1.86
C GLY A 363 -24.31 7.36 -1.36
N TRP A 364 -25.31 6.54 -1.65
CA TRP A 364 -26.73 6.74 -1.30
C TRP A 364 -27.23 5.74 -0.27
N GLY A 365 -26.30 4.97 0.32
CA GLY A 365 -26.58 3.92 1.26
C GLY A 365 -27.26 4.39 2.53
N HIS A 366 -27.46 3.43 3.43
CA HIS A 366 -28.14 3.70 4.69
C HIS A 366 -27.37 4.72 5.51
N THR A 367 -28.11 5.70 6.04
CA THR A 367 -27.56 6.73 6.95
C THR A 367 -27.28 6.23 8.37
N SER A 368 -27.74 5.02 8.69
CA SER A 368 -27.46 4.28 9.93
C SER A 368 -27.63 2.78 9.69
N TYR A 369 -27.16 1.92 10.61
CA TYR A 369 -27.14 0.46 10.44
C TYR A 369 -28.51 -0.14 10.00
N ASN A 370 -29.64 0.42 10.48
CA ASN A 370 -31.01 0.07 10.09
C ASN A 370 -31.79 1.25 9.48
N GLY A 371 -31.08 2.27 8.99
CA GLY A 371 -31.68 3.48 8.44
C GLY A 371 -32.30 3.28 7.06
N SER A 372 -32.92 4.32 6.53
CA SER A 372 -33.35 4.36 5.14
C SER A 372 -32.22 4.77 4.19
N LEU A 373 -32.37 4.37 2.93
CA LEU A 373 -31.59 4.89 1.81
C LEU A 373 -31.66 6.42 1.77
N SER A 374 -30.51 7.07 1.51
CA SER A 374 -30.45 8.51 1.32
C SER A 374 -30.92 8.87 -0.08
N ARG A 375 -31.94 9.73 -0.22
CA ARG A 375 -32.42 10.19 -1.53
C ARG A 375 -31.36 11.00 -2.30
N VAL A 376 -30.43 11.63 -1.58
CA VAL A 376 -29.36 12.50 -2.09
C VAL A 376 -27.99 11.86 -1.89
N LEU A 377 -27.01 12.23 -2.70
CA LEU A 377 -25.63 11.72 -2.58
C LEU A 377 -25.00 12.26 -1.31
N ARG A 378 -24.45 11.36 -0.49
CA ARG A 378 -23.75 11.70 0.75
C ARG A 378 -22.25 11.46 0.61
N GLU A 379 -21.49 12.21 1.39
CA GLU A 379 -20.06 12.04 1.58
C GLU A 379 -19.72 11.83 3.06
N ALA A 380 -18.75 10.94 3.32
CA ALA A 380 -18.13 10.80 4.63
C ALA A 380 -16.61 10.72 4.49
N TRP A 381 -15.92 11.23 5.50
CA TRP A 381 -14.46 11.23 5.53
C TRP A 381 -13.97 10.15 6.47
N VAL A 382 -13.01 9.36 6.00
CA VAL A 382 -12.42 8.22 6.71
C VAL A 382 -10.90 8.21 6.52
N ASP A 383 -10.17 7.68 7.48
CA ASP A 383 -8.71 7.59 7.41
C ASP A 383 -8.29 6.17 7.01
N LEU A 384 -7.26 6.02 6.18
CA LEU A 384 -6.70 4.69 5.87
C LEU A 384 -6.09 4.05 7.10
N VAL A 385 -6.48 2.81 7.38
CA VAL A 385 -6.13 2.06 8.58
C VAL A 385 -5.10 0.97 8.23
N PRO A 386 -4.02 0.83 9.01
CA PRO A 386 -3.04 -0.23 8.84
C PRO A 386 -3.69 -1.62 8.91
N LEU A 387 -3.29 -2.56 8.04
CA LEU A 387 -3.88 -3.90 8.01
C LEU A 387 -3.72 -4.66 9.35
N ASN A 388 -2.61 -4.47 10.06
CA ASN A 388 -2.40 -5.06 11.38
C ASN A 388 -3.34 -4.49 12.46
N GLU A 389 -3.71 -3.21 12.38
CA GLU A 389 -4.72 -2.62 13.28
C GLU A 389 -6.12 -3.13 12.92
N CYS A 390 -6.43 -3.17 11.62
CA CYS A 390 -7.68 -3.72 11.12
C CYS A 390 -7.86 -5.19 11.53
N ASN A 391 -6.77 -5.96 11.54
CA ASN A 391 -6.74 -7.35 11.99
C ASN A 391 -6.42 -7.55 13.48
N SER A 392 -6.46 -6.50 14.29
CA SER A 392 -6.32 -6.67 15.74
C SER A 392 -7.40 -7.62 16.28
N GLU A 393 -7.10 -8.28 17.40
CA GLU A 393 -8.00 -9.22 18.07
C GLU A 393 -9.39 -8.61 18.35
N LYS A 394 -9.42 -7.31 18.67
CA LYS A 394 -10.67 -6.56 18.94
C LYS A 394 -11.45 -6.18 17.69
N SER A 395 -10.84 -6.29 16.51
CA SER A 395 -11.41 -5.91 15.21
C SER A 395 -11.77 -7.16 14.40
N TYR A 396 -10.98 -7.53 13.38
CA TYR A 396 -11.26 -8.67 12.51
C TYR A 396 -10.43 -9.92 12.82
N ASN A 397 -9.54 -9.86 13.82
CA ASN A 397 -8.80 -11.02 14.31
C ASN A 397 -8.12 -11.85 13.19
N GLY A 398 -7.43 -11.17 12.29
CA GLY A 398 -6.71 -11.81 11.17
C GLY A 398 -7.54 -12.16 9.93
N ALA A 399 -8.86 -11.90 9.90
CA ALA A 399 -9.71 -12.29 8.79
C ALA A 399 -9.50 -11.49 7.49
N ILE A 400 -8.92 -10.28 7.56
CA ILE A 400 -8.72 -9.41 6.40
C ILE A 400 -7.37 -9.72 5.73
N ASN A 401 -7.38 -10.13 4.47
CA ASN A 401 -6.16 -10.37 3.70
C ASN A 401 -5.68 -9.11 2.96
N ASP A 402 -4.52 -9.19 2.31
CA ASP A 402 -3.84 -8.07 1.64
C ASP A 402 -4.52 -7.55 0.36
N ARG A 403 -5.47 -8.31 -0.19
CA ARG A 403 -6.31 -7.92 -1.33
C ARG A 403 -7.43 -6.97 -0.90
N PHE A 404 -7.59 -6.78 0.40
CA PHE A 404 -8.44 -5.76 0.99
C PHE A 404 -7.62 -4.71 1.74
N MET A 405 -8.26 -3.58 2.02
CA MET A 405 -7.76 -2.53 2.88
C MET A 405 -8.87 -2.03 3.78
N CYS A 406 -8.48 -1.32 4.84
CA CYS A 406 -9.45 -0.79 5.80
C CYS A 406 -9.37 0.73 5.87
N ALA A 407 -10.52 1.35 6.11
CA ALA A 407 -10.59 2.78 6.39
C ALA A 407 -11.68 3.06 7.43
N GLY A 408 -11.46 4.05 8.27
CA GLY A 408 -12.42 4.45 9.29
C GLY A 408 -11.75 4.92 10.57
N TYR A 409 -12.52 4.87 11.66
CA TYR A 409 -12.06 5.28 12.98
C TYR A 409 -12.30 4.17 13.99
N LYS A 410 -11.37 4.01 14.93
CA LYS A 410 -11.45 3.00 15.98
C LYS A 410 -12.69 3.18 16.85
N GLU A 411 -13.12 4.42 17.05
CA GLU A 411 -14.33 4.77 17.80
C GLU A 411 -15.62 4.41 17.04
N GLY A 412 -15.53 4.04 15.76
CA GLY A 412 -16.68 3.85 14.87
C GLY A 412 -17.25 5.17 14.36
N GLY A 413 -18.56 5.17 14.07
CA GLY A 413 -19.33 6.35 13.67
C GLY A 413 -19.34 6.66 12.16
N MET A 414 -18.20 6.64 11.48
CA MET A 414 -18.11 6.89 10.03
C MET A 414 -17.78 5.61 9.28
N ASP A 415 -18.68 5.20 8.37
CA ASP A 415 -18.49 3.99 7.60
C ASP A 415 -19.36 4.01 6.33
N ALA A 416 -19.00 3.20 5.34
CA ALA A 416 -19.89 2.87 4.24
C ALA A 416 -20.90 1.81 4.70
N CYS A 417 -22.17 1.93 4.31
CA CYS A 417 -23.21 1.02 4.80
C CYS A 417 -23.97 0.31 3.68
N HIS A 418 -25.14 -0.25 4.00
CA HIS A 418 -25.98 -0.95 3.02
C HIS A 418 -26.22 -0.05 1.80
N PHE A 419 -26.07 -0.62 0.60
CA PHE A 419 -26.21 0.04 -0.70
C PHE A 419 -25.08 1.02 -1.12
N ASP A 420 -23.99 1.13 -0.34
CA ASP A 420 -22.76 1.81 -0.79
C ASP A 420 -21.76 0.84 -1.48
N THR A 421 -22.03 -0.47 -1.44
CA THR A 421 -21.19 -1.51 -2.05
C THR A 421 -20.88 -1.17 -3.51
N GLY A 422 -19.62 -1.31 -3.91
CA GLY A 422 -19.11 -0.92 -5.22
C GLY A 422 -18.73 0.57 -5.38
N GLY A 423 -19.09 1.42 -4.43
CA GLY A 423 -18.71 2.84 -4.41
C GLY A 423 -17.20 3.08 -4.19
N PRO A 424 -16.72 4.30 -4.45
CA PRO A 424 -15.31 4.66 -4.30
C PRO A 424 -14.91 4.92 -2.86
N LEU A 425 -13.71 4.45 -2.49
CA LEU A 425 -12.87 5.11 -1.50
C LEU A 425 -11.87 6.00 -2.27
N ALA A 426 -12.17 7.28 -2.36
CA ALA A 426 -11.38 8.26 -3.09
C ALA A 426 -10.42 8.99 -2.15
N CYS A 427 -9.14 9.03 -2.46
CA CYS A 427 -8.15 9.75 -1.64
C CYS A 427 -7.48 10.89 -2.45
N PRO A 428 -7.18 12.02 -1.79
CA PRO A 428 -6.48 13.12 -2.45
C PRO A 428 -5.01 12.75 -2.75
N ILE A 429 -4.53 13.22 -3.90
CA ILE A 429 -3.12 13.17 -4.32
C ILE A 429 -2.58 14.58 -4.58
N ALA A 430 -1.27 14.66 -4.81
CA ALA A 430 -0.59 15.90 -5.13
C ALA A 430 -1.25 16.67 -6.29
N GLY A 431 -1.30 18.00 -6.18
CA GLY A 431 -1.82 18.87 -7.24
C GLY A 431 -3.35 18.92 -7.35
N GLY A 432 -4.07 18.67 -6.24
CA GLY A 432 -5.53 18.79 -6.17
C GLY A 432 -6.22 17.80 -7.11
N VAL A 433 -5.74 16.57 -7.13
CA VAL A 433 -6.33 15.46 -7.88
C VAL A 433 -6.72 14.37 -6.89
N TRP A 434 -7.68 13.56 -7.28
CA TRP A 434 -8.19 12.44 -6.51
C TRP A 434 -7.91 11.13 -7.23
N ALA A 435 -7.72 10.07 -6.45
CA ALA A 435 -7.47 8.73 -6.97
C ALA A 435 -8.28 7.69 -6.20
N LEU A 436 -8.64 6.61 -6.89
CA LEU A 436 -9.37 5.49 -6.34
C LEU A 436 -8.40 4.61 -5.55
N ALA A 437 -8.56 4.57 -4.23
CA ALA A 437 -7.75 3.74 -3.36
C ALA A 437 -8.40 2.37 -3.10
N GLY A 438 -9.71 2.37 -2.88
CA GLY A 438 -10.47 1.18 -2.54
C GLY A 438 -11.85 1.18 -3.19
N ILE A 439 -12.46 0.00 -3.25
CA ILE A 439 -13.86 -0.20 -3.68
C ILE A 439 -14.63 -0.73 -2.47
N VAL A 440 -15.75 -0.12 -2.10
CA VAL A 440 -16.57 -0.59 -0.97
C VAL A 440 -16.97 -2.05 -1.26
N SER A 441 -16.64 -2.98 -0.36
CA SER A 441 -16.85 -4.41 -0.60
C SER A 441 -17.67 -5.02 0.55
N TRP A 442 -16.99 -5.35 1.65
CA TRP A 442 -17.54 -6.16 2.71
C TRP A 442 -17.68 -5.37 4.01
N ARG A 443 -18.63 -5.77 4.85
CA ARG A 443 -18.78 -5.27 6.21
C ARG A 443 -19.40 -6.35 7.09
N GLN A 444 -18.88 -6.46 8.31
CA GLN A 444 -19.56 -7.23 9.37
C GLN A 444 -20.71 -6.43 10.00
N SER A 445 -20.53 -5.11 10.09
CA SER A 445 -21.43 -4.13 10.70
C SER A 445 -21.04 -2.73 10.24
N CYS A 446 -21.95 -1.75 10.23
CA CYS A 446 -21.61 -0.36 9.90
C CYS A 446 -21.34 0.47 11.16
N ALA A 447 -20.31 1.32 11.13
CA ALA A 447 -20.08 2.41 12.10
C ALA A 447 -19.92 1.96 13.58
N GLN A 448 -19.59 0.70 13.83
CA GLN A 448 -19.36 0.19 15.19
C GLN A 448 -17.93 0.46 15.66
N PRO A 449 -17.71 0.66 16.97
CA PRO A 449 -16.36 0.70 17.53
C PRO A 449 -15.57 -0.55 17.17
N PHE A 450 -14.29 -0.37 16.84
CA PHE A 450 -13.36 -1.42 16.39
C PHE A 450 -13.75 -2.15 15.10
N LYS A 451 -14.74 -1.67 14.33
CA LYS A 451 -15.11 -2.23 13.03
C LYS A 451 -14.89 -1.17 11.95
N TYR A 452 -13.85 -1.35 11.16
CA TYR A 452 -13.47 -0.45 10.07
C TYR A 452 -14.13 -0.86 8.76
N GLY A 453 -14.47 0.08 7.89
CA GLY A 453 -14.93 -0.28 6.55
C GLY A 453 -13.88 -1.11 5.81
N VAL A 454 -14.30 -2.17 5.10
CA VAL A 454 -13.41 -3.05 4.32
C VAL A 454 -13.64 -2.81 2.83
N TYR A 455 -12.54 -2.54 2.13
CA TYR A 455 -12.53 -2.14 0.72
C TYR A 455 -11.61 -3.05 -0.07
N THR A 456 -11.99 -3.42 -1.29
CA THR A 456 -11.07 -4.10 -2.21
C THR A 456 -9.90 -3.17 -2.51
N ASN A 457 -8.67 -3.66 -2.34
CA ASN A 457 -7.45 -2.89 -2.53
C ASN A 457 -7.17 -2.68 -4.02
N VAL A 458 -7.44 -1.47 -4.53
CA VAL A 458 -7.31 -1.17 -5.96
C VAL A 458 -5.88 -1.33 -6.45
N HIS A 459 -4.87 -1.15 -5.59
CA HIS A 459 -3.48 -1.42 -5.99
C HIS A 459 -3.28 -2.85 -6.48
N VAL A 460 -3.90 -3.81 -5.77
CA VAL A 460 -3.73 -5.24 -6.02
C VAL A 460 -4.51 -5.67 -7.26
N VAL A 461 -5.73 -5.17 -7.45
CA VAL A 461 -6.60 -5.56 -8.58
C VAL A 461 -6.40 -4.71 -9.84
N LYS A 462 -5.63 -3.61 -9.76
CA LYS A 462 -5.38 -2.72 -10.90
C LYS A 462 -4.82 -3.41 -12.15
N PRO A 463 -3.85 -4.35 -12.07
CA PRO A 463 -3.36 -5.04 -13.26
C PRO A 463 -4.47 -5.73 -14.05
N TRP A 464 -5.43 -6.35 -13.36
CA TRP A 464 -6.60 -6.95 -13.99
C TRP A 464 -7.54 -5.89 -14.57
N ILE A 465 -7.81 -4.81 -13.84
CA ILE A 465 -8.64 -3.68 -14.34
C ILE A 465 -8.07 -3.15 -15.66
N GLU A 466 -6.76 -2.89 -15.71
CA GLU A 466 -6.11 -2.37 -16.91
C GLU A 466 -6.06 -3.40 -18.04
N GLN A 467 -5.94 -4.69 -17.73
CA GLN A 467 -5.99 -5.74 -18.74
C GLN A 467 -7.34 -5.78 -19.44
N ILE A 468 -8.45 -5.73 -18.71
CA ILE A 468 -9.80 -5.78 -19.30
C ILE A 468 -10.07 -4.52 -20.11
N ILE A 469 -9.74 -3.33 -19.59
CA ILE A 469 -9.95 -2.05 -20.28
C ILE A 469 -9.15 -1.94 -21.60
N LYS A 470 -8.02 -2.64 -21.72
CA LYS A 470 -7.18 -2.65 -22.93
C LYS A 470 -7.72 -3.61 -24.01
N ARG A 471 -8.58 -4.58 -23.65
CA ARG A 471 -9.26 -5.45 -24.61
C ARG A 471 -10.32 -4.64 -25.35
#